data_AF-E8R2S6-F1
#
_entry.id   AF-E8R2S6-F1
#
_cell.length_a   1.000
_cell.length_b   1.000
_cell.length_c   1.000
_cell.angle_alpha   90.00
_cell.angle_beta   90.00
_cell.angle_gamma   90.00
#
_symmetry.space_group_name_H-M   'P 1'
#
loop_
_entity.id
_entity.type
_entity.pdbx_description
1 polymer ?
#
loop_
_entity_poly.entity_id
_entity_poly.type
_entity_poly.pdbx_seq_one_letter_code
_entity_poly.pdbx_strand_id
1 'polypeptide(L)'
;MSNELEHALAFGPSQGEGVAPSPSTPSPAGLPAGFLEELRQLYDDLGIELAKWGPVCALSGRCCRFHEFDHVLFLSEPEARFLASEAPAPLRPLDAGATCPWQDDRGRCQARQARPLGCRISFCDPSFQEAMPVVGEAFLKRLKALTMRYGLAWNYAPLHHQLRRLRDEGVVQLDLEEPRSPKPWVADHSAPSGLSA
;
A
#
# COMPACT_ATOMS: atom_id res chain seq x y z
N MET A 1 17.32 19.96 -70.81
CA MET A 1 16.20 19.00 -70.74
C MET A 1 15.69 19.07 -69.32
N SER A 2 14.42 19.44 -69.21
CA SER A 2 13.68 19.83 -68.02
C SER A 2 13.65 18.75 -66.94
N ASN A 3 13.60 19.17 -65.66
CA ASN A 3 12.51 18.71 -64.80
C ASN A 3 12.25 19.73 -63.66
N GLU A 4 10.97 20.06 -63.51
CA GLU A 4 10.38 20.90 -62.46
C GLU A 4 9.99 20.03 -61.23
N LEU A 5 9.35 20.69 -60.25
CA LEU A 5 8.55 20.17 -59.11
C LEU A 5 9.33 20.00 -57.78
N GLU A 6 8.88 20.47 -56.61
CA GLU A 6 7.74 21.29 -56.22
C GLU A 6 7.88 21.69 -54.73
N HIS A 7 7.18 22.76 -54.40
CA HIS A 7 6.65 23.24 -53.12
C HIS A 7 6.75 22.38 -51.84
N ALA A 8 7.18 23.10 -50.80
CA ALA A 8 6.57 23.25 -49.47
C ALA A 8 6.16 22.00 -48.67
N LEU A 9 6.59 21.93 -47.40
CA LEU A 9 5.70 21.90 -46.23
C LEU A 9 6.53 22.07 -44.95
N ALA A 10 6.16 23.09 -44.18
CA ALA A 10 6.71 23.41 -42.87
C ALA A 10 6.26 22.37 -41.84
N PHE A 11 7.21 21.68 -41.20
CA PHE A 11 6.99 20.91 -39.98
C PHE A 11 7.50 21.73 -38.79
N GLY A 12 6.58 22.48 -38.18
CA GLY A 12 6.82 23.09 -36.87
C GLY A 12 6.75 22.01 -35.77
N PRO A 13 7.62 22.04 -34.76
CA PRO A 13 7.52 21.11 -33.64
C PRO A 13 6.34 21.50 -32.75
N SER A 14 5.36 20.60 -32.64
CA SER A 14 4.31 20.60 -31.63
C SER A 14 4.94 20.37 -30.25
N GLN A 15 5.15 21.45 -29.50
CA GLN A 15 5.44 21.38 -28.07
C GLN A 15 4.10 21.17 -27.35
N GLY A 16 3.79 19.91 -27.07
CA GLY A 16 2.76 19.58 -26.09
C GLY A 16 3.27 19.92 -24.71
N GLU A 17 2.86 21.07 -24.19
CA GLU A 17 3.06 21.46 -22.79
C GLU A 17 2.34 20.43 -21.90
N GLY A 18 3.12 19.48 -21.36
CA GLY A 18 2.69 18.63 -20.27
C GLY A 18 2.44 19.50 -19.05
N VAL A 19 1.16 19.78 -18.79
CA VAL A 19 0.69 20.46 -17.58
C VAL A 19 1.25 19.71 -16.38
N ALA A 20 2.16 20.37 -15.64
CA ALA A 20 2.62 19.87 -14.36
C ALA A 20 1.41 19.71 -13.42
N PRO A 21 1.23 18.57 -12.74
CA PRO A 21 0.12 18.38 -11.83
C PRO A 21 0.18 19.44 -10.71
N SER A 22 -0.93 20.18 -10.57
CA SER A 22 -1.15 21.19 -9.53
C SER A 22 -0.91 20.60 -8.12
N PRO A 23 -0.35 21.36 -7.15
CA PRO A 23 -0.10 20.87 -5.80
C PRO A 23 -1.42 20.53 -5.12
N SER A 24 -1.74 19.23 -5.10
CA SER A 24 -2.91 18.69 -4.43
C SER A 24 -2.73 18.82 -2.92
N THR A 25 -3.76 19.27 -2.22
CA THR A 25 -3.82 19.31 -0.75
C THR A 25 -3.32 17.97 -0.19
N PRO A 26 -2.28 17.95 0.67
CA PRO A 26 -1.77 16.70 1.21
C PRO A 26 -2.85 16.02 2.06
N SER A 27 -3.01 14.72 1.83
CA SER A 27 -3.76 13.83 2.73
C SER A 27 -3.17 13.90 4.15
N PRO A 28 -3.92 13.61 5.23
CA PRO A 28 -3.41 13.56 6.61
C PRO A 28 -2.13 12.71 6.81
N ALA A 29 -1.81 11.82 5.86
CA ALA A 29 -0.57 11.03 5.85
C ALA A 29 0.67 11.75 5.26
N GLY A 30 0.50 12.92 4.64
CA GLY A 30 1.52 13.59 3.83
C GLY A 30 1.72 12.99 2.43
N LEU A 31 0.79 12.16 1.96
CA LEU A 31 0.87 11.50 0.65
C LEU A 31 0.05 12.25 -0.43
N PRO A 32 0.58 12.39 -1.66
CA PRO A 32 -0.19 12.94 -2.78
C PRO A 32 -1.41 12.08 -3.12
N ALA A 33 -2.54 12.71 -3.46
CA ALA A 33 -3.77 11.99 -3.82
C ALA A 33 -3.57 11.05 -5.02
N GLY A 34 -2.83 11.48 -6.05
CA GLY A 34 -2.50 10.64 -7.22
C GLY A 34 -1.66 9.41 -6.85
N PHE A 35 -0.75 9.54 -5.89
CA PHE A 35 0.03 8.41 -5.39
C PHE A 35 -0.88 7.38 -4.69
N LEU A 36 -1.81 7.84 -3.85
CA LEU A 36 -2.75 6.96 -3.16
C LEU A 36 -3.61 6.17 -4.15
N GLU A 37 -4.08 6.81 -5.21
CA GLU A 37 -4.86 6.16 -6.26
C GLU A 37 -4.04 5.09 -7.01
N GLU A 38 -2.84 5.45 -7.49
CA GLU A 38 -1.97 4.49 -8.17
C GLU A 38 -1.49 3.36 -7.25
N LEU A 39 -1.33 3.61 -5.94
CA LEU A 39 -0.99 2.59 -4.96
C LEU A 39 -2.15 1.60 -4.78
N ARG A 40 -3.39 2.07 -4.71
CA ARG A 40 -4.58 1.20 -4.66
C ARG A 40 -4.67 0.36 -5.93
N GLN A 41 -4.50 0.96 -7.11
CA GLN A 41 -4.48 0.23 -8.37
C GLN A 41 -3.36 -0.83 -8.39
N LEU A 42 -2.17 -0.51 -7.90
CA LEU A 42 -1.07 -1.48 -7.78
C LEU A 42 -1.46 -2.68 -6.89
N TYR A 43 -2.21 -2.44 -5.81
CA TYR A 43 -2.68 -3.51 -4.94
C TYR A 43 -3.86 -4.29 -5.53
N ASP A 44 -4.70 -3.68 -6.36
CA ASP A 44 -5.75 -4.37 -7.11
C ASP A 44 -5.14 -5.30 -8.17
N ASP A 45 -4.12 -4.82 -8.89
CA ASP A 45 -3.33 -5.63 -9.82
C ASP A 45 -2.67 -6.82 -9.11
N LEU A 46 -2.20 -6.62 -7.87
CA LEU A 46 -1.67 -7.71 -7.05
C LEU A 46 -2.78 -8.71 -6.70
N GLY A 47 -3.98 -8.24 -6.38
CA GLY A 47 -5.14 -9.10 -6.14
C GLY A 47 -5.45 -9.98 -7.36
N ILE A 48 -5.43 -9.41 -8.56
CA ILE A 48 -5.61 -10.14 -9.82
C ILE A 48 -4.51 -11.18 -10.03
N GLU A 49 -3.25 -10.83 -9.75
CA GLU A 49 -2.13 -11.77 -9.87
C GLU A 49 -2.28 -12.92 -8.88
N LEU A 50 -2.54 -12.62 -7.60
CA LEU A 50 -2.73 -13.63 -6.55
C LEU A 50 -3.93 -14.54 -6.86
N ALA A 51 -4.99 -14.04 -7.50
CA ALA A 51 -6.14 -14.85 -7.88
C ALA A 51 -5.78 -15.98 -8.86
N LYS A 52 -4.73 -15.83 -9.68
CA LYS A 52 -4.23 -16.90 -10.58
C LYS A 52 -3.65 -18.07 -9.81
N TRP A 53 -3.10 -17.80 -8.62
CA TRP A 53 -2.51 -18.79 -7.73
C TRP A 53 -3.55 -19.38 -6.76
N GLY A 54 -4.61 -18.62 -6.45
CA GLY A 54 -5.65 -19.04 -5.52
C GLY A 54 -5.18 -19.37 -4.09
N PRO A 55 -4.23 -18.62 -3.49
CA PRO A 55 -3.64 -19.02 -2.22
C PRO A 55 -4.62 -18.91 -1.05
N VAL A 56 -4.57 -19.88 -0.15
CA VAL A 56 -5.49 -19.95 1.01
C VAL A 56 -4.97 -19.19 2.23
N CYS A 57 -5.84 -18.36 2.81
CA CYS A 57 -5.63 -17.77 4.13
C CYS A 57 -6.50 -18.50 5.17
N ALA A 58 -5.86 -19.19 6.12
CA ALA A 58 -6.56 -19.90 7.20
C ALA A 58 -6.92 -18.99 8.40
N LEU A 59 -6.76 -17.66 8.27
CA LEU A 59 -6.94 -16.69 9.35
C LEU A 59 -6.13 -17.03 10.62
N SER A 60 -4.99 -17.70 10.47
CA SER A 60 -4.17 -18.22 11.58
C SER A 60 -3.46 -17.15 12.41
N GLY A 61 -3.39 -15.92 11.90
CA GLY A 61 -2.65 -14.81 12.51
C GLY A 61 -1.13 -14.95 12.49
N ARG A 62 -0.58 -16.01 11.89
CA ARG A 62 0.87 -16.29 11.86
C ARG A 62 1.66 -15.14 11.23
N CYS A 63 1.12 -14.53 10.18
CA CYS A 63 1.73 -13.38 9.50
C CYS A 63 1.86 -12.12 10.38
N CYS A 64 1.16 -12.04 11.52
CA CYS A 64 1.19 -10.89 12.44
C CYS A 64 2.00 -11.17 13.73
N ARG A 65 2.44 -12.42 13.96
CA ARG A 65 3.24 -12.83 15.13
C ARG A 65 4.69 -13.00 14.70
N PHE A 66 5.35 -11.87 14.50
CA PHE A 66 6.66 -11.76 13.86
C PHE A 66 7.73 -12.59 14.55
N HIS A 67 7.92 -12.40 15.85
CA HIS A 67 8.96 -13.13 16.60
C HIS A 67 8.66 -14.62 16.72
N GLU A 68 7.39 -15.00 16.90
CA GLU A 68 6.98 -16.41 17.04
C GLU A 68 7.24 -17.23 15.77
N PHE A 69 7.09 -16.61 14.59
CA PHE A 69 7.26 -17.28 13.29
C PHE A 69 8.51 -16.84 12.53
N ASP A 70 9.44 -16.14 13.19
CA ASP A 70 10.68 -15.64 12.58
C ASP A 70 10.43 -14.84 11.29
N HIS A 71 9.50 -13.90 11.38
CA HIS A 71 9.13 -13.00 10.30
C HIS A 71 9.54 -11.58 10.64
N VAL A 72 9.97 -10.83 9.62
CA VAL A 72 10.13 -9.38 9.73
C VAL A 72 9.34 -8.75 8.59
N LEU A 73 8.31 -7.96 8.93
CA LEU A 73 7.58 -7.20 7.93
C LEU A 73 8.37 -5.94 7.58
N PHE A 74 8.94 -5.91 6.38
CA PHE A 74 9.48 -4.69 5.79
C PHE A 74 8.40 -3.98 4.96
N LEU A 75 8.45 -2.64 4.96
CA LEU A 75 7.61 -1.79 4.13
C LEU A 75 8.30 -0.46 3.85
N SER A 76 7.94 0.15 2.73
CA SER A 76 8.44 1.48 2.37
C SER A 76 7.80 2.57 3.23
N GLU A 77 8.41 3.75 3.28
CA GLU A 77 7.80 4.88 4.00
C GLU A 77 6.40 5.25 3.50
N PRO A 78 6.15 5.33 2.17
CA PRO A 78 4.81 5.61 1.68
C PRO A 78 3.79 4.53 2.07
N GLU A 79 4.18 3.26 2.09
CA GLU A 79 3.31 2.19 2.61
C GLU A 79 3.03 2.33 4.10
N ALA A 80 4.01 2.76 4.90
CA ALA A 80 3.82 2.98 6.32
C ALA A 80 2.86 4.16 6.59
N ARG A 81 2.99 5.25 5.82
CA ARG A 81 2.09 6.41 5.86
C ARG A 81 0.68 6.03 5.42
N PHE A 82 0.55 5.26 4.34
CA PHE A 82 -0.74 4.71 3.88
C PHE A 82 -1.38 3.81 4.94
N LEU A 83 -0.60 2.91 5.56
CA LEU A 83 -1.08 2.07 6.65
C LEU A 83 -1.56 2.92 7.84
N ALA A 84 -0.79 3.93 8.23
CA ALA A 84 -1.14 4.80 9.35
C ALA A 84 -2.41 5.63 9.11
N SER A 85 -2.70 6.01 7.86
CA SER A 85 -3.88 6.82 7.53
C SER A 85 -5.14 6.01 7.27
N GLU A 86 -5.02 4.84 6.63
CA GLU A 86 -6.19 4.06 6.20
C GLU A 86 -6.55 2.94 7.18
N ALA A 87 -5.62 2.50 8.04
CA ALA A 87 -5.92 1.46 9.01
C ALA A 87 -6.82 1.99 10.13
N PRO A 88 -7.67 1.13 10.73
CA PRO A 88 -8.30 1.44 12.00
C PRO A 88 -7.26 1.78 13.06
N ALA A 89 -7.70 2.38 14.16
CA ALA A 89 -6.79 2.60 15.29
C ALA A 89 -6.14 1.27 15.73
N PRO A 90 -4.82 1.28 16.03
CA PRO A 90 -4.12 0.14 16.60
C PRO A 90 -4.86 -0.41 17.84
N LEU A 91 -4.75 -1.72 18.05
CA LEU A 91 -5.35 -2.40 19.20
C LEU A 91 -4.36 -2.68 20.32
N ARG A 92 -3.06 -2.69 20.00
CA ARG A 92 -1.98 -2.99 20.93
C ARG A 92 -0.89 -1.91 20.85
N PRO A 93 -0.13 -1.69 21.93
CA PRO A 93 1.03 -0.80 21.88
C PRO A 93 2.08 -1.33 20.90
N LEU A 94 2.92 -0.43 20.40
CA LEU A 94 4.06 -0.80 19.56
C LEU A 94 5.15 -1.47 20.39
N ASP A 95 5.44 -2.74 20.10
CA ASP A 95 6.55 -3.47 20.70
C ASP A 95 7.86 -3.33 19.90
N ALA A 96 8.90 -4.08 20.26
CA ALA A 96 10.19 -4.11 19.58
C ALA A 96 10.18 -4.92 18.27
N GLY A 97 9.04 -5.03 17.59
CA GLY A 97 8.87 -5.82 16.36
C GLY A 97 8.48 -7.27 16.59
N ALA A 98 7.97 -7.60 17.77
CA ALA A 98 7.50 -8.95 18.09
C ALA A 98 6.12 -9.24 17.47
N THR A 99 5.22 -8.26 17.41
CA THR A 99 3.85 -8.43 16.91
C THR A 99 3.34 -7.22 16.12
N CYS A 100 2.30 -7.44 15.32
CA CYS A 100 1.59 -6.38 14.62
C CYS A 100 0.60 -5.65 15.56
N PRO A 101 0.64 -4.31 15.66
CA PRO A 101 -0.29 -3.53 16.51
C PRO A 101 -1.78 -3.68 16.17
N TRP A 102 -2.10 -4.17 14.97
CA TRP A 102 -3.48 -4.35 14.48
C TRP A 102 -4.00 -5.78 14.60
N GLN A 103 -3.29 -6.66 15.31
CA GLN A 103 -3.79 -8.00 15.59
C GLN A 103 -4.78 -7.96 16.76
N ASP A 104 -5.99 -8.48 16.57
CA ASP A 104 -6.96 -8.62 17.67
C ASP A 104 -6.60 -9.79 18.61
N ASP A 105 -7.31 -9.90 19.73
CA ASP A 105 -7.17 -10.97 20.72
C ASP A 105 -7.39 -12.38 20.14
N ARG A 106 -8.19 -12.50 19.07
CA ARG A 106 -8.46 -13.74 18.34
C ARG A 106 -7.42 -14.03 17.25
N GLY A 107 -6.37 -13.21 17.12
CA GLY A 107 -5.29 -13.39 16.15
C GLY A 107 -5.60 -12.87 14.74
N ARG A 108 -6.72 -12.17 14.54
CA ARG A 108 -7.16 -11.65 13.24
C ARG A 108 -6.57 -10.27 12.97
N CYS A 109 -6.31 -9.98 11.70
CA CYS A 109 -5.79 -8.69 11.26
C CYS A 109 -6.94 -7.68 11.07
N GLN A 110 -6.94 -6.59 11.83
CA GLN A 110 -7.92 -5.51 11.69
C GLN A 110 -7.56 -4.49 10.61
N ALA A 111 -6.30 -4.42 10.18
CA ALA A 111 -5.82 -3.53 9.12
C ALA A 111 -5.91 -4.15 7.72
N ARG A 112 -6.82 -5.10 7.47
CA ARG A 112 -6.84 -5.93 6.26
C ARG A 112 -6.85 -5.13 4.95
N GLN A 113 -7.58 -4.01 4.92
CA GLN A 113 -7.70 -3.14 3.73
C GLN A 113 -6.47 -2.24 3.53
N ALA A 114 -5.85 -1.81 4.62
CA ALA A 114 -4.67 -0.94 4.63
C ALA A 114 -3.34 -1.72 4.60
N ARG A 115 -3.37 -3.03 4.33
CA ARG A 115 -2.18 -3.88 4.37
C ARG A 115 -1.09 -3.39 3.40
N PRO A 116 0.18 -3.33 3.82
CA PRO A 116 1.30 -3.15 2.91
C PRO A 116 1.52 -4.41 2.06
N LEU A 117 2.35 -4.30 1.02
CA LEU A 117 2.67 -5.36 0.06
C LEU A 117 3.04 -6.68 0.74
N GLY A 118 3.97 -6.66 1.71
CA GLY A 118 4.41 -7.87 2.42
C GLY A 118 3.25 -8.61 3.14
N CYS A 119 2.30 -7.87 3.69
CA CYS A 119 1.10 -8.45 4.32
C CYS A 119 0.07 -8.96 3.30
N ARG A 120 0.10 -8.48 2.06
CA ARG A 120 -0.83 -8.90 1.00
C ARG A 120 -0.39 -10.21 0.35
N ILE A 121 0.91 -10.49 0.30
CA ILE A 121 1.47 -11.71 -0.28
C ILE A 121 1.69 -12.85 0.74
N SER A 122 1.51 -12.59 2.04
CA SER A 122 1.66 -13.60 3.09
C SER A 122 0.38 -14.45 3.24
N PHE A 123 0.46 -15.72 2.85
CA PHE A 123 -0.63 -16.71 2.94
C PHE A 123 -0.25 -17.94 3.77
N CYS A 124 -1.24 -18.68 4.25
CA CYS A 124 -1.04 -19.90 5.04
C CYS A 124 -0.75 -21.13 4.16
N ASP A 125 -0.97 -20.98 2.86
CA ASP A 125 -0.89 -22.03 1.87
C ASP A 125 0.57 -22.42 1.58
N PRO A 126 0.96 -23.69 1.83
CA PRO A 126 2.29 -24.18 1.48
C PRO A 126 2.54 -24.17 -0.03
N SER A 127 1.51 -24.35 -0.85
CA SER A 127 1.66 -24.41 -2.32
C SER A 127 2.04 -23.07 -2.94
N PHE A 128 1.80 -21.96 -2.23
CA PHE A 128 2.15 -20.62 -2.68
C PHE A 128 3.54 -20.16 -2.23
N GLN A 129 4.24 -20.91 -1.37
CA GLN A 129 5.50 -20.47 -0.77
C GLN A 129 6.60 -20.19 -1.81
N GLU A 130 6.68 -21.00 -2.87
CA GLU A 130 7.66 -20.82 -3.94
C GLU A 130 7.32 -19.63 -4.86
N ALA A 131 6.03 -19.36 -5.07
CA ALA A 131 5.56 -18.25 -5.91
C ALA A 131 5.59 -16.90 -5.17
N MET A 132 5.43 -16.91 -3.85
CA MET A 132 5.41 -15.70 -3.00
C MET A 132 6.59 -14.75 -3.23
N PRO A 133 7.88 -15.20 -3.22
CA PRO A 133 9.00 -14.29 -3.47
C PRO A 133 8.99 -13.71 -4.89
N VAL A 134 8.62 -14.51 -5.90
CA VAL A 134 8.56 -14.07 -7.30
C VAL A 134 7.51 -12.97 -7.49
N VAL A 135 6.29 -13.20 -6.98
CA VAL A 135 5.21 -12.20 -7.01
C VAL A 135 5.60 -10.98 -6.17
N GLY A 136 6.17 -11.21 -4.98
CA GLY A 136 6.61 -10.15 -4.08
C GLY A 136 7.64 -9.22 -4.71
N GLU A 137 8.69 -9.76 -5.33
CA GLU A 137 9.74 -8.98 -6.00
C GLU A 137 9.21 -8.19 -7.19
N ALA A 138 8.34 -8.80 -8.01
CA ALA A 138 7.73 -8.13 -9.15
C ALA A 138 6.94 -6.88 -8.71
N PHE A 139 6.12 -7.01 -7.68
CA PHE A 139 5.33 -5.89 -7.16
C PHE A 139 6.15 -4.90 -6.33
N LEU A 140 7.19 -5.34 -5.63
CA LEU A 140 8.11 -4.45 -4.92
C LEU A 140 8.85 -3.53 -5.90
N LYS A 141 9.27 -4.06 -7.05
CA LYS A 141 9.88 -3.26 -8.13
C LYS A 141 8.91 -2.20 -8.65
N ARG A 142 7.65 -2.58 -8.88
CA ARG A 142 6.59 -1.64 -9.34
C ARG A 142 6.29 -0.57 -8.29
N LEU A 143 6.20 -0.94 -7.02
CA LEU A 143 6.00 -0.02 -5.90
C LEU A 143 7.17 0.97 -5.77
N LYS A 144 8.40 0.50 -5.89
CA LYS A 144 9.59 1.36 -5.85
C LYS A 144 9.60 2.34 -7.02
N ALA A 145 9.25 1.89 -8.22
CA ALA A 145 9.14 2.77 -9.39
C ALA A 145 8.03 3.82 -9.20
N LEU A 146 6.86 3.43 -8.67
CA LEU A 146 5.79 4.36 -8.32
C LEU A 146 6.26 5.42 -7.31
N THR A 147 6.91 4.98 -6.22
CA THR A 147 7.47 5.86 -5.19
C THR A 147 8.44 6.89 -5.77
N MET A 148 9.34 6.45 -6.65
CA MET A 148 10.31 7.31 -7.33
C MET A 148 9.65 8.34 -8.26
N ARG A 149 8.59 7.96 -9.00
CA ARG A 149 7.88 8.90 -9.90
C ARG A 149 7.27 10.09 -9.15
N TYR A 150 6.81 9.86 -7.93
CA TYR A 150 6.24 10.90 -7.07
C TYR A 150 7.30 11.65 -6.23
N GLY A 151 8.59 11.32 -6.39
CA GLY A 151 9.68 11.96 -5.61
C GLY A 151 9.62 11.65 -4.12
N LEU A 152 8.96 10.56 -3.71
CA LEU A 152 8.82 10.16 -2.32
C LEU A 152 10.04 9.35 -1.85
N ALA A 153 10.40 9.47 -0.57
CA ALA A 153 11.50 8.71 0.00
C ALA A 153 11.15 7.22 0.08
N TRP A 154 12.05 6.34 -0.39
CA TRP A 154 11.82 4.89 -0.34
C TRP A 154 11.84 4.35 1.08
N ASN A 155 12.90 4.68 1.83
CA ASN A 155 13.12 4.35 3.25
C ASN A 155 12.53 2.98 3.63
N TYR A 156 13.12 1.89 3.15
CA TYR A 156 12.61 0.54 3.38
C TYR A 156 13.16 -0.03 4.68
N ALA A 157 12.27 -0.27 5.65
CA ALA A 157 12.65 -0.64 7.00
C ALA A 157 11.60 -1.58 7.62
N PRO A 158 11.92 -2.29 8.72
CA PRO A 158 10.93 -3.08 9.43
C PRO A 158 9.79 -2.23 9.99
N LEU A 159 8.59 -2.82 10.09
CA LEU A 159 7.36 -2.17 10.51
C LEU A 159 7.52 -1.33 11.78
N HIS A 160 8.10 -1.92 12.82
CA HIS A 160 8.23 -1.25 14.10
C HIS A 160 9.18 -0.04 14.07
N HIS A 161 10.16 -0.01 13.16
CA HIS A 161 10.99 1.18 12.95
C HIS A 161 10.19 2.29 12.24
N GLN A 162 9.42 1.95 11.21
CA GLN A 162 8.57 2.93 10.51
C GLN A 162 7.54 3.54 11.45
N LEU A 163 6.84 2.68 12.20
CA LEU A 163 5.79 3.12 13.12
C LEU A 163 6.33 3.98 14.26
N ARG A 164 7.51 3.66 14.79
CA ARG A 164 8.18 4.49 15.79
C ARG A 164 8.48 5.88 15.24
N ARG A 165 9.06 5.95 14.04
CA ARG A 165 9.32 7.23 13.37
C ARG A 165 8.04 8.02 13.14
N LEU A 166 7.00 7.40 12.59
CA LEU A 166 5.72 8.07 12.34
C LEU A 166 5.05 8.55 13.63
N ARG A 167 5.21 7.83 14.75
CA ARG A 167 4.76 8.29 16.07
C ARG A 167 5.56 9.48 16.54
N ASP A 168 6.88 9.44 16.41
CA ASP A 168 7.77 10.54 16.81
C ASP A 168 7.52 11.80 15.94
N GLU A 169 7.06 11.63 14.70
CA GLU A 169 6.57 12.69 13.81
C GLU A 169 5.11 13.14 14.11
N GLY A 170 4.39 12.46 15.01
CA GLY A 170 3.00 12.76 15.37
C GLY A 170 1.94 12.30 14.35
N VAL A 171 2.31 11.44 13.38
CA VAL A 171 1.43 10.93 12.31
C VAL A 171 0.50 9.81 12.81
N VAL A 172 0.98 8.97 13.74
CA VAL A 172 0.21 7.85 14.27
C VAL A 172 0.25 7.81 15.79
N GLN A 173 -0.89 7.55 16.42
CA GLN A 173 -0.97 7.32 17.86
C GLN A 173 -0.87 5.82 18.16
N LEU A 174 0.22 5.43 18.81
CA LEU A 174 0.53 4.03 19.17
C LEU A 174 0.67 3.80 20.67
N ASP A 175 0.58 4.88 21.46
CA ASP A 175 0.71 4.84 22.91
C ASP A 175 -0.65 4.48 23.50
N LEU A 176 -0.91 3.18 23.58
CA LEU A 176 -2.06 2.62 24.28
C LEU A 176 -1.62 2.21 25.68
N GLU A 177 -2.23 2.81 26.71
CA GLU A 177 -2.04 2.39 28.11
C GLU A 177 -2.63 0.99 28.33
N GLU A 178 -3.69 0.63 27.60
CA GLU A 178 -4.35 -0.69 27.63
C GLU A 178 -4.79 -1.14 26.21
N PRO A 179 -4.82 -2.45 25.92
CA PRO A 179 -5.31 -2.97 24.64
C PRO A 179 -6.74 -2.53 24.36
N ARG A 180 -7.01 -2.02 23.15
CA ARG A 180 -8.37 -1.62 22.76
C ARG A 180 -9.19 -2.83 22.33
N SER A 181 -10.46 -2.85 22.72
CA SER A 181 -11.41 -3.78 22.12
C SER A 181 -11.58 -3.47 20.63
N PRO A 182 -11.61 -4.48 19.74
CA PRO A 182 -11.84 -4.26 18.32
C PRO A 182 -13.21 -3.59 18.12
N LYS A 183 -13.24 -2.45 17.41
CA LYS A 183 -14.51 -1.89 16.96
C LYS A 183 -15.18 -2.90 16.00
N PRO A 184 -16.49 -3.12 16.10
CA PRO A 184 -17.20 -3.89 15.08
C PRO A 184 -16.98 -3.21 13.72
N TRP A 185 -16.65 -4.03 12.72
CA TRP A 185 -16.50 -3.55 11.36
C TRP A 185 -17.84 -3.01 10.87
N VAL A 186 -17.90 -1.72 10.55
CA VAL A 186 -19.04 -1.12 9.87
C VAL A 186 -18.67 -1.06 8.39
N ALA A 187 -19.32 -1.86 7.58
CA ALA A 187 -19.22 -1.73 6.13
C ALA A 187 -19.91 -0.40 5.76
N ASP A 188 -19.15 0.62 5.38
CA ASP A 188 -19.75 1.79 4.75
C ASP A 188 -20.14 1.40 3.31
N HIS A 189 -21.34 0.84 3.17
CA HIS A 189 -22.00 0.60 1.89
C HIS A 189 -22.89 1.79 1.53
N SER A 190 -22.34 3.00 1.56
CA SER A 190 -23.01 4.16 0.96
C SER A 190 -22.82 4.11 -0.55
N ALA A 191 -23.60 3.24 -1.22
CA ALA A 191 -23.81 3.33 -2.66
C ALA A 191 -24.64 4.60 -2.95
N PRO A 192 -24.28 5.45 -3.92
CA PRO A 192 -25.16 6.53 -4.35
C PRO A 192 -26.43 5.92 -4.95
N SER A 193 -27.53 6.03 -4.21
CA SER A 193 -28.87 5.71 -4.69
C SER A 193 -29.26 6.76 -5.72
N GLY A 194 -29.08 6.44 -7.00
CA GLY A 194 -29.32 7.38 -8.09
C GLY A 194 -29.62 6.68 -9.41
N LEU A 195 -30.68 5.87 -9.44
CA LEU A 195 -31.37 5.45 -10.66
C LEU A 195 -32.87 5.41 -10.32
N SER A 196 -33.56 6.53 -10.56
CA SER A 196 -35.01 6.55 -10.73
C SER A 196 -35.32 6.49 -12.22
N ALA A 197 -36.41 5.74 -12.50
CA ALA A 197 -36.93 5.29 -13.78
C ALA A 197 -37.34 6.41 -14.76
#